data_AF-A0A961GSX2-F1
#
_entry.id   AF-A0A961GSX2-F1
#
_cell.length_a   1.000
_cell.length_b   1.000
_cell.length_c   1.000
_cell.angle_alpha   90.00
_cell.angle_beta   90.00
_cell.angle_gamma   90.00
#
_symmetry.space_group_name_H-M   'P 1'
#
loop_
_entity.id
_entity.type
_entity.pdbx_description
1 polymer ?
#
loop_
_entity_poly.entity_id
_entity_poly.type
_entity_poly.pdbx_seq_one_letter_code
_entity_poly.pdbx_strand_id
1 'polypeptide(L)'
;MARNGGTHMSVVRLGALCGVALTAALAGGLSACQPVEPHEGSPDPAAAGRSGPVSWVADFEPDAQLVARVGQVGEVRPVGPRDGELSGLSRDAGVSVELSDGSVVWFFGDTALFEPDGSMRFFEIGSAAWASGLDPFVTLDHAESGSVQAFARPTRESPRCPPDAPSAGLWPLSAVLDPHIERDRVVIWMANICLGANRAAVGRGVSVGQWWYDPDDPPAHEPVEVEILESRIFGVDGPRFGDAALADGAGGAYVYGCDLPDPPRGPSSGPCRVAWVELGHEADAT
;
A
#
# COMPACT_ATOMS: atom_id res chain seq x y z
N MET A 1 -35.68 -11.22 10.42
CA MET A 1 -35.79 -10.64 9.07
C MET A 1 -34.44 -10.03 8.72
N ALA A 2 -33.90 -10.46 7.59
CA ALA A 2 -32.48 -10.40 7.23
C ALA A 2 -31.90 -8.98 7.05
N ARG A 3 -30.59 -8.86 7.33
CA ARG A 3 -29.58 -8.13 6.52
C ARG A 3 -28.16 -8.57 6.95
N ASN A 4 -27.71 -9.71 6.43
CA ASN A 4 -26.29 -9.99 6.29
C ASN A 4 -25.80 -9.18 5.09
N GLY A 5 -24.96 -8.19 5.35
CA GLY A 5 -24.31 -7.35 4.34
C GLY A 5 -22.87 -7.13 4.76
N GLY A 6 -22.11 -8.21 4.90
CA GLY A 6 -20.65 -8.14 4.96
C GLY A 6 -20.14 -7.82 3.57
N THR A 7 -19.55 -6.65 3.40
CA THR A 7 -18.87 -6.26 2.17
C THR A 7 -17.61 -7.10 2.08
N HIS A 8 -17.62 -8.13 1.23
CA HIS A 8 -16.43 -8.91 0.89
C HIS A 8 -15.60 -8.11 -0.11
N MET A 9 -14.31 -7.88 0.19
CA MET A 9 -13.40 -7.13 -0.67
C MET A 9 -12.28 -8.02 -1.21
N SER A 10 -11.93 -7.83 -2.48
CA SER A 10 -11.03 -8.67 -3.26
C SER A 10 -9.58 -8.19 -3.20
N VAL A 11 -8.63 -9.13 -3.09
CA VAL A 11 -7.18 -8.86 -3.15
C VAL A 11 -6.71 -9.05 -4.60
N VAL A 12 -5.97 -8.07 -5.15
CA VAL A 12 -5.33 -8.15 -6.47
C VAL A 12 -3.85 -8.50 -6.26
N ARG A 13 -3.42 -9.64 -6.80
CA ARG A 13 -2.00 -10.00 -6.86
C ARG A 13 -1.39 -9.38 -8.12
N LEU A 14 -0.44 -8.44 -7.98
CA LEU A 14 0.47 -8.09 -9.06
C LEU A 14 1.68 -9.04 -9.00
N GLY A 15 1.66 -10.09 -9.82
CA GLY A 15 2.82 -10.95 -10.00
C GLY A 15 3.74 -10.39 -11.08
N ALA A 16 4.93 -9.91 -10.70
CA ALA A 16 6.07 -9.82 -11.61
C ALA A 16 6.83 -11.14 -11.51
N LEU A 17 6.72 -12.00 -12.52
CA LEU A 17 7.54 -13.22 -12.64
C LEU A 17 8.30 -13.17 -13.96
N CYS A 18 9.62 -12.99 -13.87
CA CYS A 18 10.55 -13.30 -14.95
C CYS A 18 11.68 -14.16 -14.35
N GLY A 19 11.48 -15.48 -14.37
CA GLY A 19 12.48 -16.48 -13.98
C GLY A 19 12.67 -17.47 -15.13
N VAL A 20 13.87 -17.49 -15.69
CA VAL A 20 14.29 -18.34 -16.81
C VAL A 20 14.31 -19.82 -16.40
N ALA A 21 13.70 -20.71 -17.19
CA ALA A 21 14.08 -22.12 -17.23
C ALA A 21 13.81 -22.79 -18.60
N LEU A 22 14.79 -23.59 -19.00
CA LEU A 22 15.03 -24.21 -20.29
C LEU A 22 14.17 -25.48 -20.53
N THR A 23 13.75 -25.67 -21.79
CA THR A 23 13.06 -26.77 -22.49
C THR A 23 12.94 -28.19 -21.87
N ALA A 24 11.72 -28.73 -21.86
CA ALA A 24 11.30 -29.91 -22.65
C ALA A 24 9.75 -30.07 -22.69
N ALA A 25 9.23 -30.49 -23.84
CA ALA A 25 7.84 -30.37 -24.28
C ALA A 25 6.86 -31.43 -23.75
N LEU A 26 5.55 -31.08 -23.68
CA LEU A 26 4.46 -31.75 -24.40
C LEU A 26 3.10 -31.00 -24.25
N ALA A 27 2.67 -30.42 -25.37
CA ALA A 27 1.31 -30.15 -25.85
C ALA A 27 0.23 -29.54 -24.91
N GLY A 28 0.01 -28.23 -25.06
CA GLY A 28 -1.24 -27.57 -24.66
C GLY A 28 -1.16 -26.04 -24.70
N GLY A 29 -1.39 -25.43 -25.87
CA GLY A 29 -1.72 -24.00 -26.04
C GLY A 29 -0.77 -22.96 -25.42
N LEU A 30 0.36 -22.70 -26.07
CA LEU A 30 1.23 -21.56 -25.74
C LEU A 30 0.60 -20.25 -26.23
N SER A 31 0.08 -19.43 -25.31
CA SER A 31 0.03 -17.98 -25.55
C SER A 31 1.43 -17.44 -25.28
N ALA A 32 2.22 -17.27 -26.33
CA ALA A 32 3.56 -16.71 -26.24
C ALA A 32 3.50 -15.26 -25.72
N CYS A 33 4.25 -14.95 -24.66
CA CYS A 33 4.64 -13.58 -24.35
C CYS A 33 5.51 -13.09 -25.51
N GLN A 34 4.99 -12.21 -26.36
CA GLN A 34 5.82 -11.53 -27.34
C GLN A 34 6.67 -10.48 -26.60
N PRO A 35 7.98 -10.36 -26.89
CA PRO A 35 8.74 -9.21 -26.44
C PRO A 35 8.11 -7.95 -27.04
N VAL A 36 7.82 -6.97 -26.17
CA VAL A 36 7.48 -5.62 -26.62
C VAL A 36 8.77 -5.03 -27.18
N GLU A 37 8.78 -4.72 -28.48
CA GLU A 37 9.87 -3.94 -29.05
C GLU A 37 9.91 -2.57 -28.34
N PRO A 38 11.09 -2.06 -27.95
CA PRO A 38 11.19 -0.76 -27.33
C PRO A 38 10.63 0.28 -28.31
N HIS A 39 9.58 0.99 -27.89
CA HIS A 39 9.06 2.12 -28.63
C HIS A 39 10.16 3.19 -28.68
N GLU A 40 10.62 3.55 -29.88
CA GLU A 40 11.43 4.76 -30.09
C GLU A 40 10.63 5.96 -29.58
N GLY A 41 11.00 6.44 -28.39
CA GLY A 41 10.18 7.36 -27.59
C GLY A 41 10.38 7.25 -26.08
N SER A 42 11.21 6.32 -25.58
CA SER A 42 11.69 6.40 -24.19
C SER A 42 12.34 7.77 -23.95
N PRO A 43 11.90 8.53 -22.92
CA PRO A 43 12.58 9.77 -22.56
C PRO A 43 14.05 9.46 -22.19
N ASP A 44 14.93 10.31 -22.69
CA ASP A 44 16.37 10.21 -22.46
C ASP A 44 16.66 10.34 -20.95
N PRO A 45 17.25 9.32 -20.30
CA PRO A 45 17.59 9.39 -18.88
C PRO A 45 18.59 10.51 -18.55
N ALA A 46 19.22 11.12 -19.58
CA ALA A 46 20.10 12.27 -19.42
C ALA A 46 19.37 13.63 -19.23
N ALA A 47 18.04 13.69 -19.41
CA ALA A 47 17.27 14.91 -19.18
C ALA A 47 16.84 15.12 -17.70
N ALA A 48 16.93 14.06 -16.87
CA ALA A 48 16.59 14.07 -15.44
C ALA A 48 17.71 14.68 -14.57
N GLY A 49 18.04 15.93 -14.82
CA GLY A 49 19.01 16.68 -14.04
C GLY A 49 18.37 17.37 -12.83
N ARG A 50 18.01 16.61 -11.78
CA ARG A 50 17.87 17.06 -10.37
C ARG A 50 17.47 15.89 -9.47
N SER A 51 18.43 15.37 -8.72
CA SER A 51 18.24 14.50 -7.56
C SER A 51 17.54 15.26 -6.42
N GLY A 52 16.58 14.62 -5.75
CA GLY A 52 15.86 15.18 -4.60
C GLY A 52 15.29 14.08 -3.72
N PRO A 53 15.10 14.31 -2.40
CA PRO A 53 14.59 13.29 -1.46
C PRO A 53 13.24 12.70 -1.89
N VAL A 54 12.79 11.62 -1.24
CA VAL A 54 11.50 10.91 -1.50
C VAL A 54 10.25 11.83 -1.47
N SER A 55 10.41 13.07 -1.01
CA SER A 55 9.44 14.16 -1.07
C SER A 55 9.37 14.94 -2.40
N TRP A 56 10.24 14.63 -3.37
CA TRP A 56 10.29 15.31 -4.67
C TRP A 56 9.69 14.44 -5.76
N VAL A 57 8.60 14.92 -6.34
CA VAL A 57 8.10 14.43 -7.62
C VAL A 57 8.95 15.07 -8.71
N ALA A 58 9.77 14.25 -9.39
CA ALA A 58 10.41 14.67 -10.63
C ALA A 58 9.49 14.33 -11.81
N ASP A 59 9.35 15.28 -12.72
CA ASP A 59 8.70 15.17 -14.02
C ASP A 59 7.24 14.66 -14.02
N PHE A 60 6.32 15.63 -14.08
CA PHE A 60 4.94 15.41 -14.45
C PHE A 60 4.83 15.38 -15.98
N GLU A 61 4.62 14.21 -16.59
CA GLU A 61 4.23 14.11 -17.99
C GLU A 61 2.69 14.05 -18.11
N PRO A 62 2.01 15.16 -18.45
CA PRO A 62 0.55 15.22 -18.49
C PRO A 62 -0.10 14.27 -19.51
N ASP A 63 0.66 13.82 -20.51
CA ASP A 63 0.14 13.10 -21.68
C ASP A 63 0.58 11.63 -21.77
N ALA A 64 1.31 11.11 -20.77
CA ALA A 64 1.72 9.71 -20.72
C ALA A 64 0.52 8.81 -20.38
N GLN A 65 -0.23 8.35 -21.40
CA GLN A 65 -1.19 7.26 -21.24
C GLN A 65 -0.46 5.92 -21.07
N LEU A 66 -0.10 5.59 -19.83
CA LEU A 66 0.37 4.24 -19.53
C LEU A 66 -0.83 3.31 -19.28
N VAL A 67 -1.00 2.32 -20.15
CA VAL A 67 -1.96 1.23 -19.96
C VAL A 67 -1.32 0.19 -19.03
N ALA A 68 -1.32 0.46 -17.73
CA ALA A 68 -1.07 -0.60 -16.76
C ALA A 68 -2.24 -1.60 -16.83
N ARG A 69 -1.97 -2.85 -17.22
CA ARG A 69 -2.99 -3.90 -17.15
C ARG A 69 -3.19 -4.28 -15.69
N VAL A 70 -4.35 -3.95 -15.16
CA VAL A 70 -4.88 -4.59 -13.94
C VAL A 70 -4.93 -6.09 -14.23
N GLY A 71 -4.23 -6.90 -13.41
CA GLY A 71 -4.35 -8.35 -13.47
C GLY A 71 -5.79 -8.80 -13.22
N GLN A 72 -6.15 -10.03 -13.60
CA GLN A 72 -7.48 -10.53 -13.25
C GLN A 72 -7.63 -10.55 -11.72
N VAL A 73 -8.76 -10.02 -11.23
CA VAL A 73 -9.14 -10.14 -9.82
C VAL A 73 -9.25 -11.63 -9.49
N GLY A 74 -8.43 -12.08 -8.55
CA GLY A 74 -8.41 -13.46 -8.09
C GLY A 74 -9.53 -13.78 -7.10
N GLU A 75 -9.50 -14.99 -6.56
CA GLU A 75 -10.36 -15.37 -5.45
C GLU A 75 -10.10 -14.49 -4.22
N VAL A 76 -11.18 -14.06 -3.57
CA VAL A 76 -11.10 -13.30 -2.32
C VAL A 76 -10.69 -14.24 -1.20
N ARG A 77 -9.55 -13.94 -0.55
CA ARG A 77 -9.07 -14.67 0.62
C ARG A 77 -8.98 -13.71 1.81
N PRO A 78 -9.51 -14.09 2.99
CA PRO A 78 -9.34 -13.29 4.19
C PRO A 78 -7.86 -13.25 4.58
N VAL A 79 -7.41 -12.11 5.07
CA VAL A 79 -6.08 -11.92 5.65
C VAL A 79 -6.23 -11.61 7.13
N GLY A 80 -5.59 -12.38 7.99
CA GLY A 80 -5.66 -12.17 9.44
C GLY A 80 -5.10 -13.33 10.25
N PRO A 81 -5.04 -13.19 11.59
CA PRO A 81 -4.71 -14.29 12.48
C PRO A 81 -5.69 -15.44 12.32
N ARG A 82 -5.17 -16.66 12.27
CA ARG A 82 -6.00 -17.88 12.23
C ARG A 82 -6.66 -18.13 13.58
N ASP A 83 -5.90 -17.96 14.66
CA ASP A 83 -6.27 -18.34 16.02
C ASP A 83 -5.94 -17.20 17.01
N GLY A 84 -6.44 -17.31 18.24
CA GLY A 84 -6.14 -16.38 19.34
C GLY A 84 -7.16 -15.26 19.52
N GLU A 85 -6.83 -14.29 20.39
CA GLU A 85 -7.74 -13.20 20.77
C GLU A 85 -8.05 -12.24 19.62
N LEU A 86 -7.12 -12.11 18.67
CA LEU A 86 -7.28 -11.33 17.45
C LEU A 86 -7.83 -12.18 16.27
N SER A 87 -8.28 -13.41 16.52
CA SER A 87 -9.00 -14.15 15.48
C SER A 87 -10.31 -13.44 15.14
N GLY A 88 -10.61 -13.31 13.84
CA GLY A 88 -11.84 -12.66 13.37
C GLY A 88 -11.77 -11.14 13.22
N LEU A 89 -10.56 -10.55 13.15
CA LEU A 89 -10.41 -9.15 12.76
C LEU A 89 -11.11 -8.85 11.42
N SER A 90 -11.83 -7.73 11.38
CA SER A 90 -12.37 -7.14 10.17
C SER A 90 -11.40 -6.07 9.68
N ARG A 91 -10.94 -6.18 8.44
CA ARG A 91 -9.91 -5.31 7.86
C ARG A 91 -10.35 -4.72 6.53
N ASP A 92 -9.92 -3.48 6.27
CA ASP A 92 -10.18 -2.74 5.03
C ASP A 92 -8.88 -2.34 4.29
N ALA A 93 -9.00 -1.90 3.04
CA ALA A 93 -7.96 -1.57 2.06
C ALA A 93 -7.02 -2.74 1.67
N GLY A 94 -6.20 -3.25 2.58
CA GLY A 94 -5.26 -4.34 2.35
C GLY A 94 -4.21 -4.05 1.27
N VAL A 95 -3.13 -3.37 1.65
CA VAL A 95 -1.90 -3.20 0.83
C VAL A 95 -0.88 -4.23 1.29
N SER A 96 -0.16 -4.86 0.35
CA SER A 96 0.86 -5.86 0.69
C SER A 96 2.15 -5.64 -0.09
N VAL A 97 3.26 -6.04 0.53
CA VAL A 97 4.58 -6.09 -0.11
C VAL A 97 5.19 -7.46 0.19
N GLU A 98 5.59 -8.17 -0.87
CA GLU A 98 6.40 -9.39 -0.75
C GLU A 98 7.85 -8.98 -0.46
N LEU A 99 8.43 -9.57 0.57
CA LEU A 99 9.77 -9.30 1.08
C LEU A 99 10.79 -10.28 0.44
N SER A 100 12.08 -10.02 0.61
CA SER A 100 13.18 -10.76 -0.02
C SER A 100 13.22 -12.26 0.33
N ASP A 101 12.73 -12.64 1.51
CA ASP A 101 12.63 -14.03 1.98
C ASP A 101 11.32 -14.72 1.52
N GLY A 102 10.48 -14.02 0.76
CA GLY A 102 9.16 -14.46 0.31
C GLY A 102 8.04 -14.29 1.35
N SER A 103 8.35 -13.74 2.52
CA SER A 103 7.33 -13.31 3.49
C SER A 103 6.58 -12.07 2.99
N VAL A 104 5.50 -11.70 3.68
CA VAL A 104 4.64 -10.59 3.27
C VAL A 104 4.34 -9.71 4.46
N VAL A 105 4.54 -8.39 4.29
CA VAL A 105 3.96 -7.39 5.18
C VAL A 105 2.63 -6.90 4.59
N TRP A 106 1.62 -6.80 5.45
CA TRP A 106 0.30 -6.28 5.13
C TRP A 106 0.03 -5.00 5.91
N PHE A 107 -0.54 -4.01 5.22
CA PHE A 107 -1.05 -2.77 5.79
C PHE A 107 -2.55 -2.67 5.53
N PHE A 108 -3.31 -2.26 6.54
CA PHE A 108 -4.77 -2.19 6.50
C PHE A 108 -5.25 -0.79 6.83
N GLY A 109 -6.32 -0.35 6.16
CA GLY A 109 -6.96 0.94 6.41
C GLY A 109 -7.66 0.95 7.75
N ASP A 110 -8.82 0.31 7.85
CA ASP A 110 -9.51 0.14 9.12
C ASP A 110 -9.26 -1.27 9.66
N THR A 111 -9.10 -1.38 10.97
CA THR A 111 -9.08 -2.68 11.66
C THR A 111 -9.97 -2.66 12.88
N ALA A 112 -10.91 -3.59 12.93
CA ALA A 112 -11.87 -3.68 14.02
C ALA A 112 -12.04 -5.12 14.47
N LEU A 113 -12.32 -5.29 15.76
CA LEU A 113 -12.82 -6.54 16.32
C LEU A 113 -14.18 -6.29 16.93
N PHE A 114 -15.10 -7.24 16.73
CA PHE A 114 -16.45 -7.18 17.23
C PHE A 114 -16.69 -8.31 18.24
N GLU A 115 -17.46 -8.00 19.28
CA GLU A 115 -17.97 -8.99 20.22
C GLU A 115 -19.06 -9.84 19.56
N PRO A 116 -19.39 -11.02 20.11
CA PRO A 116 -20.47 -11.88 19.60
C PRO A 116 -21.86 -11.21 19.55
N ASP A 117 -22.10 -10.17 20.36
CA ASP A 117 -23.34 -9.39 20.36
C ASP A 117 -23.38 -8.30 19.26
N GLY A 118 -22.30 -8.19 18.47
CA GLY A 118 -22.14 -7.22 17.39
C GLY A 118 -21.64 -5.85 17.85
N SER A 119 -21.39 -5.64 19.14
CA SER A 119 -20.72 -4.45 19.63
C SER A 119 -19.26 -4.43 19.19
N MET A 120 -18.72 -3.24 18.93
CA MET A 120 -17.32 -3.08 18.54
C MET A 120 -16.44 -3.12 19.80
N ARG A 121 -15.52 -4.07 19.87
CA ARG A 121 -14.53 -4.18 20.96
C ARG A 121 -13.49 -3.08 20.81
N PHE A 122 -12.92 -2.95 19.62
CA PHE A 122 -11.99 -1.87 19.30
C PHE A 122 -12.05 -1.52 17.80
N PHE A 123 -11.49 -0.37 17.48
CA PHE A 123 -11.26 0.12 16.13
C PHE A 123 -9.95 0.89 16.09
N GLU A 124 -9.12 0.58 15.11
CA GLU A 124 -7.82 1.23 14.88
C GLU A 124 -7.70 1.65 13.42
N ILE A 125 -7.11 2.84 13.20
CA ILE A 125 -6.90 3.41 11.88
C ILE A 125 -5.44 3.17 11.49
N GLY A 126 -5.24 2.35 10.46
CA GLY A 126 -3.94 2.03 9.92
C GLY A 126 -3.25 0.95 10.73
N SER A 127 -3.58 -0.33 10.58
CA SER A 127 -2.84 -1.43 11.24
C SER A 127 -1.95 -2.18 10.27
N ALA A 128 -0.92 -2.87 10.76
CA ALA A 128 -0.07 -3.71 9.92
C ALA A 128 0.28 -5.02 10.61
N ALA A 129 0.59 -6.04 9.81
CA ALA A 129 1.01 -7.34 10.30
C ALA A 129 1.90 -8.06 9.30
N TRP A 130 2.77 -8.93 9.80
CA TRP A 130 3.63 -9.78 9.00
C TRP A 130 3.03 -11.19 8.84
N ALA A 131 3.29 -11.82 7.70
CA ALA A 131 2.96 -13.21 7.43
C ALA A 131 4.16 -13.92 6.78
N SER A 132 4.46 -15.13 7.23
CA SER A 132 5.52 -15.94 6.63
C SER A 132 5.24 -16.28 5.16
N GLY A 133 6.29 -16.53 4.37
CA GLY A 133 6.13 -16.95 2.98
C GLY A 133 5.45 -18.31 2.80
N LEU A 134 5.39 -19.13 3.86
CA LEU A 134 4.70 -20.42 3.86
C LEU A 134 3.17 -20.26 3.88
N ASP A 135 2.66 -19.19 4.50
CA ASP A 135 1.22 -18.91 4.59
C ASP A 135 0.98 -17.39 4.58
N PRO A 136 1.08 -16.74 3.40
CA PRO A 136 1.12 -15.28 3.29
C PRO A 136 -0.23 -14.59 3.62
N PHE A 137 -1.29 -15.35 3.89
CA PHE A 137 -2.60 -14.83 4.27
C PHE A 137 -2.91 -15.00 5.76
N VAL A 138 -2.07 -15.73 6.49
CA VAL A 138 -2.20 -15.90 7.95
C VAL A 138 -1.16 -15.02 8.63
N THR A 139 -1.63 -13.92 9.18
CA THR A 139 -0.77 -12.92 9.80
C THR A 139 -0.47 -13.27 11.26
N LEU A 140 0.73 -12.89 11.70
CA LEU A 140 1.21 -13.02 13.08
C LEU A 140 1.17 -11.65 13.75
N ASP A 141 -0.04 -11.20 14.03
CA ASP A 141 -0.30 -9.87 14.56
C ASP A 141 0.26 -9.67 15.97
N HIS A 142 0.73 -8.45 16.20
CA HIS A 142 1.00 -7.94 17.54
C HIS A 142 -0.31 -7.58 18.25
N ALA A 143 -0.44 -8.02 19.50
CA ALA A 143 -1.54 -7.66 20.38
C ALA A 143 -0.98 -6.91 21.59
N GLU A 144 -1.34 -5.64 21.74
CA GLU A 144 -1.11 -4.89 22.98
C GLU A 144 -2.43 -4.68 23.68
N SER A 145 -2.54 -5.17 24.92
CA SER A 145 -3.76 -5.05 25.74
C SER A 145 -5.05 -5.52 25.04
N GLY A 146 -4.94 -6.54 24.17
CA GLY A 146 -6.07 -7.12 23.43
C GLY A 146 -6.48 -6.36 22.16
N SER A 147 -5.70 -5.37 21.72
CA SER A 147 -5.91 -4.62 20.48
C SER A 147 -4.68 -4.60 19.58
N VAL A 148 -4.90 -4.37 18.28
CA VAL A 148 -3.81 -4.01 17.36
C VAL A 148 -3.41 -2.56 17.57
N GLN A 149 -2.19 -2.21 17.17
CA GLN A 149 -1.73 -0.84 17.16
C GLN A 149 -1.71 -0.27 15.74
N ALA A 150 -1.74 1.06 15.64
CA ALA A 150 -1.52 1.74 14.39
C ALA A 150 -0.07 1.54 13.92
N PHE A 151 0.14 1.22 12.63
CA PHE A 151 1.48 1.09 12.05
C PHE A 151 2.20 2.44 11.97
N ALA A 152 1.45 3.55 11.90
CA ALA A 152 1.96 4.90 12.00
C ALA A 152 0.87 5.82 12.57
N ARG A 153 1.29 6.89 13.26
CA ARG A 153 0.36 7.89 13.82
C ARG A 153 0.63 9.26 13.19
N PRO A 154 -0.42 10.05 12.86
CA PRO A 154 -0.24 11.42 12.42
C PRO A 154 0.66 12.22 13.37
N THR A 155 1.58 13.00 12.81
CA THR A 155 2.50 13.84 13.57
C THR A 155 1.89 15.22 13.84
N ARG A 156 2.63 16.10 14.52
CA ARG A 156 2.22 17.52 14.68
C ARG A 156 2.19 18.28 13.35
N GLU A 157 2.91 17.79 12.34
CA GLU A 157 3.01 18.39 11.01
C GLU A 157 1.90 17.88 10.09
N SER A 158 1.25 16.77 10.45
CA SER A 158 0.11 16.25 9.73
C SER A 158 -1.04 17.26 9.66
N PRO A 159 -1.80 17.28 8.54
CA PRO A 159 -2.97 18.13 8.38
C PRO A 159 -4.01 17.92 9.49
N ARG A 160 -4.51 19.02 10.06
CA ARG A 160 -5.55 18.96 11.10
C ARG A 160 -6.86 18.44 10.55
N CYS A 161 -7.56 17.66 11.36
CA CYS A 161 -8.90 17.19 11.05
C CYS A 161 -9.98 18.28 11.23
N PRO A 162 -11.03 18.26 10.39
CA PRO A 162 -12.16 19.16 10.57
C PRO A 162 -13.03 18.70 11.76
N PRO A 163 -13.86 19.60 12.34
CA PRO A 163 -14.63 19.29 13.54
C PRO A 163 -15.65 18.14 13.39
N ASP A 164 -16.15 17.91 12.18
CA ASP A 164 -17.11 16.85 11.85
C ASP A 164 -16.46 15.47 11.62
N ALA A 165 -15.14 15.42 11.47
CA ALA A 165 -14.36 14.20 11.36
C ALA A 165 -13.08 14.28 12.22
N PRO A 166 -13.19 14.27 13.57
CA PRO A 166 -12.09 14.67 14.43
C PRO A 166 -10.96 13.63 14.60
N SER A 167 -11.17 12.38 14.18
CA SER A 167 -10.22 11.28 14.44
C SER A 167 -9.21 11.17 13.31
N ALA A 168 -7.97 11.56 13.55
CA ALA A 168 -6.89 11.48 12.56
C ALA A 168 -6.29 10.07 12.52
N GLY A 169 -5.93 9.61 11.31
CA GLY A 169 -5.15 8.40 11.12
C GLY A 169 -4.45 8.38 9.76
N LEU A 170 -3.77 7.28 9.48
CA LEU A 170 -3.04 7.06 8.22
C LEU A 170 -3.56 5.77 7.57
N TRP A 171 -4.14 5.90 6.38
CA TRP A 171 -4.58 4.75 5.60
C TRP A 171 -3.54 4.40 4.54
N PRO A 172 -3.17 3.12 4.40
CA PRO A 172 -2.22 2.72 3.37
C PRO A 172 -2.86 2.91 1.99
N LEU A 173 -2.13 3.52 1.07
CA LEU A 173 -2.54 3.67 -0.33
C LEU A 173 -1.79 2.68 -1.21
N SER A 174 -0.47 2.70 -1.13
CA SER A 174 0.40 1.76 -1.81
C SER A 174 1.74 1.68 -1.09
N ALA A 175 2.48 0.61 -1.35
CA ALA A 175 3.81 0.43 -0.82
C ALA A 175 4.67 -0.30 -1.85
N VAL A 176 5.98 -0.07 -1.81
CA VAL A 176 6.96 -0.74 -2.67
C VAL A 176 8.12 -1.26 -1.82
N LEU A 177 8.72 -2.34 -2.32
CA LEU A 177 9.99 -2.82 -1.82
C LEU A 177 11.14 -2.06 -2.48
N ASP A 178 12.02 -1.49 -1.68
CA ASP A 178 13.34 -1.04 -2.06
C ASP A 178 14.36 -2.01 -1.42
N PRO A 179 14.90 -2.98 -2.19
CA PRO A 179 15.71 -4.05 -1.63
C PRO A 179 17.11 -3.53 -1.26
N HIS A 180 17.56 -3.80 -0.04
CA HIS A 180 18.95 -3.62 0.37
C HIS A 180 19.58 -5.00 0.63
N ILE A 181 20.92 -5.06 0.66
CA ILE A 181 21.65 -6.33 0.70
C ILE A 181 21.31 -7.17 1.94
N GLU A 182 21.16 -6.52 3.09
CA GLU A 182 20.97 -7.18 4.39
C GLU A 182 19.56 -7.01 4.95
N ARG A 183 18.78 -6.06 4.42
CA ARG A 183 17.46 -5.68 4.93
C ARG A 183 16.56 -5.25 3.79
N ASP A 184 15.27 -5.39 3.97
CA ASP A 184 14.29 -4.81 3.06
C ASP A 184 13.83 -3.46 3.59
N ARG A 185 13.82 -2.44 2.72
CA ARG A 185 13.14 -1.19 3.01
C ARG A 185 11.80 -1.17 2.31
N VAL A 186 10.74 -1.03 3.06
CA VAL A 186 9.38 -0.84 2.53
C VAL A 186 9.06 0.65 2.57
N VAL A 187 8.87 1.27 1.41
CA VAL A 187 8.40 2.66 1.31
C VAL A 187 6.89 2.65 1.10
N ILE A 188 6.16 3.39 1.92
CA ILE A 188 4.69 3.38 1.94
C ILE A 188 4.12 4.79 1.79
N TRP A 189 3.16 4.94 0.87
CA TRP A 189 2.32 6.12 0.73
C TRP A 189 1.03 5.93 1.50
N MET A 190 0.67 6.93 2.28
CA MET A 190 -0.46 6.88 3.20
C MET A 190 -1.37 8.10 3.01
N ALA A 191 -2.67 7.89 2.93
CA ALA A 191 -3.61 9.00 3.03
C ALA A 191 -3.67 9.49 4.48
N ASN A 192 -3.49 10.79 4.66
CA ASN A 192 -3.94 11.46 5.87
C ASN A 192 -5.46 11.42 5.88
N ILE A 193 -6.06 10.61 6.74
CA ILE A 193 -7.52 10.43 6.81
C ILE A 193 -8.06 10.99 8.13
N CYS A 194 -9.24 11.59 8.04
CA CYS A 194 -10.00 12.09 9.17
C CYS A 194 -11.34 11.38 9.21
N LEU A 195 -11.65 10.70 10.32
CA LEU A 195 -12.88 9.95 10.53
C LEU A 195 -13.78 10.62 11.57
N GLY A 196 -15.08 10.61 11.30
CA GLY A 196 -16.12 11.16 12.14
C GLY A 196 -17.34 10.27 12.28
N ALA A 197 -18.35 10.79 12.99
CA ALA A 197 -19.63 10.11 13.12
C ALA A 197 -20.32 9.95 11.75
N ASN A 198 -21.27 9.01 11.66
CA ASN A 198 -22.08 8.77 10.45
C ASN A 198 -21.27 8.46 9.18
N ARG A 199 -20.11 7.80 9.32
CA ARG A 199 -19.20 7.46 8.20
C ARG A 199 -18.64 8.70 7.49
N ALA A 200 -18.54 9.83 8.19
CA ALA A 200 -17.79 10.97 7.69
C ALA A 200 -16.32 10.57 7.56
N ALA A 201 -15.79 10.65 6.34
CA ALA A 201 -14.40 10.36 6.03
C ALA A 201 -13.88 11.46 5.11
N VAL A 202 -12.78 12.11 5.51
CA VAL A 202 -12.18 13.23 4.78
C VAL A 202 -10.70 12.97 4.58
N GLY A 203 -10.27 12.87 3.31
CA GLY A 203 -8.86 12.84 2.96
C GLY A 203 -8.23 14.23 3.14
N ARG A 204 -7.00 14.28 3.66
CA ARG A 204 -6.28 15.52 3.96
C ARG A 204 -4.91 15.61 3.30
N GLY A 205 -4.67 14.81 2.27
CA GLY A 205 -3.39 14.73 1.58
C GLY A 205 -2.69 13.41 1.83
N VAL A 206 -1.40 13.35 1.51
CA VAL A 206 -0.60 12.11 1.54
C VAL A 206 0.66 12.32 2.38
N SER A 207 0.97 11.31 3.19
CA SER A 207 2.23 11.14 3.91
C SER A 207 3.03 10.01 3.28
N VAL A 208 4.35 10.04 3.45
CA VAL A 208 5.25 8.95 3.10
C VAL A 208 5.97 8.49 4.34
N GLY A 209 6.17 7.19 4.44
CA GLY A 209 6.95 6.58 5.49
C GLY A 209 7.78 5.42 4.98
N GLN A 210 8.61 4.90 5.86
CA GLN A 210 9.42 3.71 5.64
C GLN A 210 9.29 2.73 6.79
N TRP A 211 9.46 1.45 6.49
CA TRP A 211 9.66 0.40 7.48
C TRP A 211 10.81 -0.49 7.03
N TRP A 212 11.67 -0.86 7.97
CA TRP A 212 12.81 -1.73 7.72
C TRP A 212 12.52 -3.13 8.24
N TYR A 213 12.78 -4.12 7.40
CA TYR A 213 12.61 -5.54 7.70
C TYR A 213 13.96 -6.25 7.68
N ASP A 214 14.20 -7.04 8.72
CA ASP A 214 15.37 -7.91 8.84
C ASP A 214 14.92 -9.36 8.65
N PRO A 215 15.32 -10.06 7.58
CA PRO A 215 14.89 -11.43 7.34
C PRO A 215 15.42 -12.43 8.37
N ASP A 216 16.50 -12.08 9.09
CA ASP A 216 17.05 -12.91 10.17
C ASP A 216 16.30 -12.72 11.51
N ASP A 217 15.45 -11.68 11.62
CA ASP A 217 14.66 -11.36 12.80
C ASP A 217 13.22 -10.92 12.42
N PRO A 218 12.38 -11.86 11.93
CA PRO A 218 11.04 -11.53 11.47
C PRO A 218 10.13 -11.08 12.64
N PRO A 219 9.28 -10.04 12.44
CA PRO A 219 8.50 -9.40 13.51
C PRO A 219 7.23 -10.18 13.87
N ALA A 220 7.36 -11.50 14.07
CA ALA A 220 6.23 -12.36 14.41
C ALA A 220 5.67 -11.96 15.78
N HIS A 221 4.42 -11.48 15.80
CA HIS A 221 3.76 -10.93 16.99
C HIS A 221 4.38 -9.64 17.55
N GLU A 222 5.17 -8.95 16.72
CA GLU A 222 5.77 -7.65 17.02
C GLU A 222 5.15 -6.54 16.16
N PRO A 223 5.15 -5.29 16.64
CA PRO A 223 4.55 -4.20 15.88
C PRO A 223 5.35 -3.91 14.61
N VAL A 224 4.64 -3.73 13.50
CA VAL A 224 5.20 -3.14 12.28
C VAL A 224 5.05 -1.63 12.39
N GLU A 225 6.13 -0.95 12.77
CA GLU A 225 6.14 0.50 13.01
C GLU A 225 6.79 1.24 11.83
N VAL A 226 5.98 1.98 11.08
CA VAL A 226 6.43 2.83 9.98
C VAL A 226 6.90 4.17 10.52
N GLU A 227 8.15 4.50 10.20
CA GLU A 227 8.71 5.83 10.38
C GLU A 227 8.14 6.78 9.33
N ILE A 228 7.60 7.93 9.74
CA ILE A 228 7.09 8.95 8.80
C ILE A 228 8.27 9.81 8.32
N LEU A 229 8.51 9.77 7.01
CA LEU A 229 9.55 10.57 6.35
C LEU A 229 9.05 11.96 5.97
N GLU A 230 7.81 12.05 5.51
CA GLU A 230 7.17 13.32 5.16
C GLU A 230 5.68 13.23 5.49
N SER A 231 5.20 14.19 6.27
CA SER A 231 3.81 14.20 6.76
C SER A 231 2.84 14.85 5.77
N ARG A 232 3.34 15.49 4.70
CA ARG A 232 2.51 16.21 3.72
C ARG A 232 3.21 16.44 2.36
N ILE A 233 3.33 15.40 1.53
CA ILE A 233 3.86 15.56 0.16
C ILE A 233 2.84 16.19 -0.81
N PHE A 234 1.54 15.97 -0.59
CA PHE A 234 0.46 16.56 -1.39
C PHE A 234 -0.58 17.16 -0.45
N GLY A 235 -0.74 18.49 -0.46
CA GLY A 235 -1.75 19.17 0.33
C GLY A 235 -3.17 18.78 -0.07
N VAL A 236 -4.15 19.21 0.74
CA VAL A 236 -5.59 18.90 0.56
C VAL A 236 -6.12 19.22 -0.85
N ASP A 237 -5.56 20.25 -1.51
CA ASP A 237 -5.98 20.72 -2.83
C ASP A 237 -5.00 20.34 -3.96
N GLY A 238 -3.96 19.55 -3.64
CA GLY A 238 -2.94 19.14 -4.59
C GLY A 238 -3.34 17.90 -5.40
N PRO A 239 -2.64 17.62 -6.51
CA PRO A 239 -2.77 16.33 -7.18
C PRO A 239 -2.41 15.21 -6.20
N ARG A 240 -3.31 14.25 -6.04
CA ARG A 240 -3.09 13.08 -5.19
C ARG A 240 -2.32 12.03 -5.98
N PHE A 241 -1.13 11.65 -5.52
CA PHE A 241 -0.40 10.47 -5.99
C PHE A 241 -0.21 9.48 -4.84
N GLY A 242 0.15 8.24 -5.18
CA GLY A 242 0.38 7.15 -4.23
C GLY A 242 -0.78 6.19 -4.10
N ASP A 243 -1.87 6.35 -4.87
CA ASP A 243 -2.99 5.39 -4.90
C ASP A 243 -2.55 4.00 -5.41
N ALA A 244 -1.51 3.98 -6.25
CA ALA A 244 -0.72 2.81 -6.59
C ALA A 244 0.75 3.21 -6.77
N ALA A 245 1.67 2.28 -6.62
CA ALA A 245 3.09 2.51 -6.84
C ALA A 245 3.76 1.26 -7.44
N LEU A 246 4.83 1.47 -8.20
CA LEU A 246 5.65 0.42 -8.78
C LEU A 246 7.12 0.83 -8.67
N ALA A 247 7.94 0.03 -7.99
CA ALA A 247 9.39 0.22 -7.98
C ALA A 247 9.95 0.02 -9.41
N ASP A 248 10.91 0.85 -9.80
CA ASP A 248 11.53 0.78 -11.13
C ASP A 248 12.76 -0.17 -11.18
N GLY A 249 13.24 -0.61 -10.01
CA GLY A 249 14.43 -1.45 -9.86
C GLY A 249 15.77 -0.71 -9.99
N ALA A 250 15.75 0.61 -10.20
CA ALA A 250 16.89 1.50 -10.33
C ALA A 250 17.01 2.52 -9.17
N GLY A 251 16.27 2.31 -8.08
CA GLY A 251 16.26 3.18 -6.90
C GLY A 251 15.16 4.25 -6.93
N GLY A 252 14.17 4.12 -7.82
CA GLY A 252 13.00 4.98 -7.90
C GLY A 252 11.68 4.21 -7.89
N ALA A 253 10.57 4.95 -7.92
CA ALA A 253 9.25 4.38 -8.11
C ALA A 253 8.37 5.27 -9.00
N TYR A 254 7.52 4.63 -9.79
CA TYR A 254 6.39 5.29 -10.43
C TYR A 254 5.20 5.29 -9.46
N VAL A 255 4.74 6.48 -9.07
CA VAL A 255 3.59 6.67 -8.20
C VAL A 255 2.40 7.20 -9.00
N TYR A 256 1.26 6.53 -8.84
CA TYR A 256 0.06 6.79 -9.62
C TYR A 256 -0.99 7.49 -8.77
N GLY A 257 -1.79 8.31 -9.43
CA GLY A 257 -2.94 8.99 -8.84
C GLY A 257 -4.08 9.04 -9.83
N CYS A 258 -5.30 8.73 -9.41
CA CYS A 258 -6.45 8.79 -10.30
C CYS A 258 -7.50 9.78 -9.80
N ASP A 259 -8.06 10.57 -10.71
CA ASP A 259 -9.22 11.37 -10.37
C ASP A 259 -10.38 10.42 -10.03
N LEU A 260 -10.98 10.63 -8.86
CA LEU A 260 -12.19 9.92 -8.46
C LEU A 260 -13.40 10.63 -9.09
N PRO A 261 -14.37 9.90 -9.66
CA PRO A 261 -15.60 10.51 -10.14
C PRO A 261 -16.35 11.14 -8.97
N ASP A 262 -16.97 12.30 -9.20
CA ASP A 262 -17.88 12.94 -8.24
C ASP A 262 -19.33 12.87 -8.77
N PRO A 263 -20.26 12.16 -8.07
CA PRO A 263 -20.06 11.39 -6.86
C PRO A 263 -19.27 10.09 -7.13
N PRO A 264 -18.59 9.52 -6.12
CA PRO A 264 -17.86 8.25 -6.26
C PRO A 264 -18.85 7.10 -6.48
N ARG A 265 -19.26 6.90 -7.73
CA ARG A 265 -20.22 5.86 -8.13
C ARG A 265 -19.62 5.08 -9.29
N GLY A 266 -19.17 3.86 -9.00
CA GLY A 266 -18.75 2.89 -10.00
C GLY A 266 -17.22 2.75 -10.16
N PRO A 267 -16.77 1.76 -10.95
CA PRO A 267 -15.36 1.39 -11.10
C PRO A 267 -14.55 2.34 -12.00
N SER A 268 -15.14 3.46 -12.43
CA SER A 268 -14.51 4.38 -13.37
C SER A 268 -13.73 5.47 -12.61
N SER A 269 -12.51 5.15 -12.19
CA SER A 269 -11.50 6.16 -11.86
C SER A 269 -10.83 6.67 -13.14
N GLY A 270 -10.52 7.96 -13.19
CA GLY A 270 -9.79 8.56 -14.32
C GLY A 270 -10.16 10.03 -14.61
N PRO A 271 -9.25 10.78 -15.25
CA PRO A 271 -7.95 10.35 -15.75
C PRO A 271 -6.94 10.02 -14.63
N CYS A 272 -6.06 9.07 -14.91
CA CYS A 272 -4.95 8.73 -14.02
C CYS A 272 -3.68 9.45 -14.48
N ARG A 273 -2.83 9.78 -13.52
CA ARG A 273 -1.57 10.49 -13.68
C ARG A 273 -0.47 9.66 -13.02
N VAL A 274 0.75 9.84 -13.50
CA VAL A 274 1.95 9.20 -12.94
C VAL A 274 3.00 10.26 -12.65
N ALA A 275 3.77 10.01 -11.60
CA ALA A 275 4.95 10.76 -11.23
C ALA A 275 6.07 9.76 -10.96
N TRP A 276 7.32 10.16 -11.23
CA TRP A 276 8.48 9.39 -10.77
C TRP A 276 9.05 10.03 -9.51
N VAL A 277 9.46 9.19 -8.56
CA VAL A 277 10.07 9.61 -7.30
C VAL A 277 11.34 8.83 -7.07
N GLU A 278 12.38 9.51 -6.59
CA GLU A 278 13.62 8.89 -6.14
C GLU A 278 13.39 8.31 -4.74
N LEU A 279 13.76 7.05 -4.53
CA LEU A 279 13.72 6.42 -3.20
C LEU A 279 15.05 6.64 -2.45
N GLY A 280 16.14 6.90 -3.18
CA GLY A 280 17.54 6.81 -2.74
C GLY A 280 18.04 7.78 -1.66
N HIS A 281 17.21 8.48 -0.89
CA HIS A 281 17.68 9.27 0.26
C HIS A 281 16.99 8.80 1.54
N GLU A 282 17.78 8.20 2.44
CA GLU A 282 17.49 8.20 3.87
C GLU A 282 17.34 9.67 4.28
N ALA A 283 16.26 10.03 4.97
CA ALA A 283 16.24 11.32 5.64
C ALA A 283 17.35 11.28 6.70
N ASP A 284 18.43 12.03 6.50
CA ASP A 284 19.42 12.25 7.55
C ASP A 284 18.65 12.71 8.79
N ALA A 285 18.71 11.91 9.86
CA ALA A 285 18.10 12.25 11.13
C ALA A 285 18.67 13.58 11.63
N THR A 286 17.88 14.66 11.53
CA THR A 286 18.20 15.96 12.13
C THR A 286 17.76 16.03 13.59
#